data_AF-A0A3S1CXL7-F1
#
_entry.id   AF-A0A3S1CXL7-F1
#
_cell.length_a   1.000
_cell.length_b   1.000
_cell.length_c   1.000
_cell.angle_alpha   90.00
_cell.angle_beta   90.00
_cell.angle_gamma   90.00
#
_symmetry.space_group_name_H-M   'P 1'
#
loop_
_entity.id
_entity.type
_entity.pdbx_description
1 polymer ?
#
loop_
_entity_poly.entity_id
_entity_poly.type
_entity_poly.pdbx_seq_one_letter_code
_entity_poly.pdbx_strand_id
1 'polypeptide(L)' 'QNMAALRALATEGIQRGHMALHARNIAIVAGASGANIDAVAKELAADHDVRVDRAREILLRLGKEET' A
#
# COMPACT_ATOMS: atom_id res chain seq x y z
N GLN A 1 -7.89 31.67 -9.75
CA GLN A 1 -6.80 31.35 -8.83
C GLN A 1 -7.18 30.32 -7.74
N ASN A 2 -8.29 30.45 -7.00
CA ASN A 2 -8.67 29.48 -5.93
C ASN A 2 -9.15 28.09 -6.40
N MET A 3 -9.78 27.99 -7.58
CA MET A 3 -10.33 26.72 -8.08
C MET A 3 -9.26 25.69 -8.48
N ALA A 4 -8.08 26.14 -8.93
CA ALA A 4 -7.00 25.24 -9.34
C ALA A 4 -6.37 24.51 -8.14
N ALA A 5 -6.20 25.20 -7.01
CA ALA A 5 -5.64 24.61 -5.78
C ALA A 5 -6.58 23.57 -5.16
N LEU A 6 -7.89 23.84 -5.11
CA LEU A 6 -8.88 22.89 -4.59
C LEU A 6 -8.99 21.64 -5.47
N ARG A 7 -8.94 21.82 -6.80
CA ARG A 7 -8.94 20.69 -7.74
C ARG A 7 -7.67 19.84 -7.59
N ALA A 8 -6.51 20.47 -7.47
CA ALA A 8 -5.24 19.78 -7.24
C ALA A 8 -5.26 18.96 -5.95
N LEU A 9 -5.69 19.55 -4.84
CA LEU A 9 -5.80 18.85 -3.54
C LEU A 9 -6.80 17.69 -3.58
N ALA A 10 -7.95 17.87 -4.22
CA ALA A 10 -8.92 16.79 -4.39
C ALA A 10 -8.35 15.65 -5.24
N THR A 11 -7.67 15.96 -6.35
CA THR A 11 -7.05 14.93 -7.19
C THR A 11 -5.90 14.21 -6.48
N GLU A 12 -5.03 14.93 -5.78
CA GLU A 12 -3.91 14.34 -5.02
C GLU A 12 -4.42 13.46 -3.87
N GLY A 13 -5.46 13.90 -3.16
CA GLY A 13 -6.11 13.11 -2.11
C GLY A 13 -6.71 11.81 -2.64
N ILE A 14 -7.40 11.87 -3.78
CA ILE A 14 -7.97 10.68 -4.44
C ILE A 14 -6.87 9.74 -4.91
N GLN A 15 -5.80 10.26 -5.51
CA GLN A 15 -4.66 9.44 -5.96
C GLN A 15 -3.96 8.75 -4.79
N ARG A 16 -3.72 9.47 -3.68
CA ARG A 16 -3.14 8.89 -2.45
C ARG A 16 -4.05 7.81 -1.85
N GLY A 17 -5.36 8.05 -1.82
CA GLY A 17 -6.34 7.07 -1.34
C GLY A 17 -6.39 5.81 -2.20
N HIS A 18 -6.36 5.96 -3.52
CA HIS A 18 -6.31 4.84 -4.46
C HIS A 18 -5.05 4.00 -4.30
N MET A 19 -3.88 4.63 -4.13
CA MET A 19 -2.62 3.91 -3.95
C MET A 19 -2.58 3.12 -2.63
N ALA A 20 -3.08 3.71 -1.54
CA ALA A 20 -3.18 3.02 -0.26
C ALA A 20 -4.13 1.82 -0.33
N LEU A 21 -5.31 1.98 -0.95
CA LEU A 21 -6.24 0.88 -1.15
C LEU A 21 -5.66 -0.21 -2.06
N HIS A 22 -4.99 0.19 -3.14
CA HIS A 22 -4.36 -0.75 -4.07
C HIS A 22 -3.28 -1.58 -3.39
N ALA A 23 -2.38 -0.96 -2.62
CA ALA A 23 -1.36 -1.67 -1.85
C ALA A 23 -1.96 -2.66 -0.86
N ARG A 24 -3.05 -2.28 -0.16
CA ARG A 24 -3.78 -3.20 0.74
C ARG A 24 -4.40 -4.37 -0.01
N ASN A 25 -5.00 -4.14 -1.17
CA ASN A 25 -5.56 -5.21 -2.01
C ASN A 25 -4.47 -6.18 -2.48
N ILE A 26 -3.30 -5.68 -2.88
CA ILE A 26 -2.17 -6.53 -3.27
C ILE A 26 -1.64 -7.33 -2.08
N ALA A 27 -1.55 -6.73 -0.89
CA ALA A 27 -1.18 -7.44 0.34
C ALA A 27 -2.15 -8.60 0.63
N ILE A 28 -3.47 -8.39 0.50
CA ILE A 28 -4.48 -9.42 0.68
C ILE A 28 -4.31 -10.54 -0.36
N VAL A 29 -4.11 -10.20 -1.64
CA VAL A 29 -3.89 -11.19 -2.72
C VAL A 29 -2.60 -12.00 -2.49
N ALA A 30 -1.60 -11.41 -1.87
CA ALA A 30 -0.37 -12.11 -1.47
C ALA A 30 -0.55 -13.05 -0.26
N GLY A 31 -1.72 -13.02 0.40
CA GLY A 31 -2.05 -13.86 1.55
C GLY A 31 -1.82 -13.19 2.91
N ALA A 32 -1.58 -11.88 2.95
CA ALA A 32 -1.46 -11.16 4.21
C ALA A 32 -2.82 -11.13 4.94
N SER A 33 -2.78 -11.27 6.27
CA SER A 33 -3.98 -11.24 7.13
C SER A 33 -3.75 -10.43 8.39
N GLY A 34 -4.83 -9.91 8.99
CA GLY A 34 -4.76 -9.13 10.22
C GLY A 34 -3.80 -7.94 10.12
N ALA A 35 -2.88 -7.85 11.08
CA ALA A 35 -1.88 -6.77 11.15
C ALA A 35 -0.89 -6.78 9.97
N ASN A 36 -0.67 -7.93 9.33
CA ASN A 36 0.27 -8.06 8.22
C ASN A 36 -0.22 -7.36 6.95
N ILE A 37 -1.54 -7.12 6.80
CA ILE A 37 -2.06 -6.37 5.65
C ILE A 37 -1.51 -4.95 5.64
N ASP A 38 -1.59 -4.26 6.78
CA ASP A 38 -1.17 -2.87 6.89
C ASP A 38 0.37 -2.76 6.88
N ALA A 39 1.07 -3.72 7.48
CA ALA A 39 2.53 -3.78 7.42
C ALA A 39 3.05 -3.96 5.98
N VAL A 40 2.54 -4.97 5.26
CA VAL A 40 2.91 -5.24 3.86
C VAL A 40 2.55 -4.06 2.97
N ALA A 41 1.34 -3.52 3.08
CA ALA A 41 0.88 -2.41 2.24
C ALA A 41 1.69 -1.12 2.44
N LYS A 42 2.07 -0.82 3.69
CA LYS A 42 2.90 0.34 4.02
C LYS A 42 4.27 0.25 3.34
N GLU A 43 4.87 -0.93 3.37
CA GLU A 43 6.20 -1.14 2.81
C GLU A 43 6.18 -1.20 1.27
N LEU A 44 5.16 -1.82 0.68
CA LEU A 44 4.84 -1.74 -0.75
C LEU A 44 4.75 -0.29 -1.26
N ALA A 45 4.05 0.56 -0.52
CA ALA A 45 3.88 1.96 -0.86
C ALA A 45 5.18 2.77 -0.68
N ALA A 46 5.99 2.43 0.33
CA ALA A 46 7.29 3.05 0.55
C ALA A 46 8.29 2.69 -0.56
N ASP A 47 8.31 1.43 -0.98
CA ASP A 47 9.17 0.91 -2.05
C ASP A 47 8.71 1.36 -3.45
N HIS A 48 7.51 1.94 -3.57
CA HIS A 48 6.85 2.25 -4.84
C HIS A 48 6.73 1.02 -5.76
N ASP A 49 6.72 -0.19 -5.18
CA ASP A 49 6.67 -1.47 -5.90
C ASP A 49 5.43 -2.28 -5.50
N VAL A 50 4.28 -1.87 -6.06
CA VAL A 50 2.97 -2.44 -5.75
C VAL A 50 2.68 -3.68 -6.61
N ARG A 51 3.46 -4.74 -6.42
CA ARG A 51 3.32 -6.04 -7.11
C ARG A 51 3.08 -7.17 -6.12
N VAL A 52 2.34 -8.20 -6.56
CA VAL A 52 2.00 -9.37 -5.73
C VAL A 52 3.27 -10.13 -5.31
N ASP A 53 4.25 -10.27 -6.20
CA ASP A 53 5.49 -10.99 -5.87
C ASP A 53 6.30 -10.26 -4.79
N ARG A 54 6.39 -8.93 -4.88
CA ARG A 54 7.02 -8.09 -3.84
C ARG A 54 6.27 -8.20 -2.51
N ALA A 55 4.95 -8.19 -2.53
CA ALA A 55 4.13 -8.35 -1.32
C ALA A 55 4.35 -9.72 -0.64
N ARG A 56 4.55 -10.79 -1.42
CA ARG A 56 4.92 -12.11 -0.88
C ARG A 56 6.30 -12.11 -0.23
N GLU A 57 7.29 -11.48 -0.86
CA GLU A 57 8.63 -11.34 -0.28
C GLU A 57 8.60 -10.61 1.07
N ILE A 58 7.85 -9.51 1.13
CA ILE A 58 7.68 -8.71 2.35
C ILE A 58 6.98 -9.53 3.43
N LEU A 59 5.87 -10.20 3.10
CA LEU A 59 5.14 -11.05 4.03
C LEU A 59 6.01 -12.17 4.60
N LEU A 60 6.83 -12.81 3.77
CA LEU A 60 7.77 -13.86 4.19
C LEU A 60 8.86 -13.33 5.12
N ARG A 61 9.33 -12.09 4.92
CA ARG A 61 10.30 -11.46 5.81
C ARG A 61 9.69 -11.12 7.16
N LEU A 62 8.51 -10.50 7.18
CA LEU A 62 7.80 -10.15 8.41
C LEU A 62 7.52 -11.40 9.28
N GLY A 63 7.08 -12.50 8.66
CA GLY A 63 6.83 -13.75 9.38
C GLY A 63 8.09 -14.45 9.93
N LYS A 64 9.29 -14.10 9.45
CA LYS A 64 10.56 -14.60 9.99
C LYS A 64 11.07 -13.78 11.19
N GLU A 65 10.64 -12.53 11.33
CA GLU A 65 11.05 -11.66 12.44
C GLU A 65 10.22 -11.91 13.72
N GLU A 66 9.07 -12.57 13.60
CA GLU A 66 8.20 -12.95 14.73
C GLU A 66 8.58 -14.31 15.38
N THR A 67 9.59 -15.02 14.86
CA THR A 67 10.06 -16.32 15.38
C THR A 67 11.46 -16.22 15.97
#